data_AF-A0A534ZUF7-F1
#
_entry.id   AF-A0A534ZUF7-F1
#
_cell.length_a   1.000
_cell.length_b   1.000
_cell.length_c   1.000
_cell.angle_alpha   90.00
_cell.angle_beta   90.00
_cell.angle_gamma   90.00
#
_symmetry.space_group_name_H-M   'P 1'
#
loop_
_entity.id
_entity.type
_entity.pdbx_description
1 polymer ?
#
loop_
_entity_poly.entity_id
_entity_poly.type
_entity_poly.pdbx_seq_one_letter_code
_entity_poly.pdbx_strand_id
1 'polypeptide(L)'
;LWPESDMYFFDRWARTIAAGDWLTDRALHPHVGWHREIADTYFAEHPDAAEAIAREQPAKQPWEALWDHWYADKCFHQEPLYPYLLAVTYGAFGPDVRWVFGWQLAIGVLTNVLVYLVARRHFGDAVAGLAGAAAVLCGPMLLYEMVLTRESLLAFAGMALVFLIERAMVRPAWRSWLAVGAAFGLAVLLKTTFLLFFLGVLAWMAWTAWRTGGPPAGRALARNATALVLGAVLLVSPAIARNVAVGAPATCLSSVGPITFLHANTEDYPPDEGFFISEHAAAILGRTDGRGLPVVIETLRTHPGPGSYLRQLWGKFASLWHWYEKPNNKNFYYYRLHAPVLARLPVTFLIVAPLAMVGLVLAAPRFRRHASLYLLVATTIAQLLAFYVLSRLRIPLVPALLPFAAFTLTWIGARLREGRWVRAGAAAAAVVALSCWTMRPLPRGRSLIRPTDYKVPYLTYYFPIEAAARVSGDWREAAEVLAESLRYEPEALESVEVYHASERAELAAAFAEVHRRWAEDLVRAGDVAAAAVENRRADELLAAAGSP
;
A
#
# COMPACT_ATOMS: atom_id res chain seq x y z
N LEU A 1 9.91 15.72 4.02
CA LEU A 1 9.11 14.47 4.16
C LEU A 1 8.65 14.36 5.61
N TRP A 2 7.46 13.84 5.88
CA TRP A 2 6.93 13.69 7.25
C TRP A 2 7.63 12.53 7.99
N PRO A 3 8.26 12.74 9.16
CA PRO A 3 9.04 11.71 9.85
C PRO A 3 8.28 10.42 10.19
N GLU A 4 6.96 10.53 10.37
CA GLU A 4 6.05 9.41 10.69
C GLU A 4 5.70 8.54 9.47
N SER A 5 6.17 8.89 8.27
CA SER A 5 5.74 8.23 7.02
C SER A 5 6.75 7.22 6.49
N ASP A 6 6.25 6.18 5.80
CA ASP A 6 7.10 5.20 5.11
C ASP A 6 8.03 5.87 4.09
N MET A 7 7.57 6.93 3.43
CA MET A 7 8.40 7.66 2.45
C MET A 7 9.63 8.27 3.09
N TYR A 8 9.48 8.86 4.29
CA TYR A 8 10.62 9.39 5.03
C TYR A 8 11.62 8.28 5.39
N PHE A 9 11.11 7.13 5.85
CA PHE A 9 11.96 6.01 6.19
C PHE A 9 12.69 5.42 4.97
N PHE A 10 12.01 5.26 3.83
CA PHE A 10 12.65 4.80 2.59
C PHE A 10 13.74 5.77 2.10
N ASP A 11 13.49 7.08 2.16
CA ASP A 11 14.49 8.09 1.82
C ASP A 11 15.70 8.04 2.77
N ARG A 12 15.47 7.99 4.09
CA ARG A 12 16.52 7.86 5.10
C ARG A 12 17.36 6.59 4.91
N TRP A 13 16.70 5.46 4.64
CA TRP A 13 17.38 4.19 4.44
C TRP A 13 18.21 4.21 3.15
N ALA A 14 17.66 4.71 2.06
CA ALA A 14 18.39 4.87 0.80
C ALA A 14 19.61 5.78 0.94
N ARG A 15 19.48 6.92 1.62
CA ARG A 15 20.61 7.83 1.92
C ARG A 15 21.70 7.15 2.74
N THR A 16 21.31 6.32 3.70
CA THR A 16 22.23 5.55 4.53
C THR A 16 23.07 4.58 3.68
N ILE A 17 22.43 3.83 2.79
CA ILE A 17 23.12 2.93 1.86
C ILE A 17 24.01 3.72 0.89
N ALA A 18 23.49 4.82 0.32
CA ALA A 18 24.23 5.67 -0.62
C ALA A 18 25.47 6.34 0.02
N ALA A 19 25.45 6.56 1.34
CA ALA A 19 26.60 7.04 2.10
C ALA A 19 27.68 5.97 2.35
N GLY A 20 27.48 4.74 1.87
CA GLY A 20 28.46 3.64 1.93
C GLY A 20 28.06 2.47 2.85
N ASP A 21 26.97 2.58 3.61
CA ASP A 21 26.49 1.52 4.51
C ASP A 21 25.67 0.46 3.75
N TRP A 22 26.32 -0.20 2.79
CA TRP A 22 25.70 -1.22 1.92
C TRP A 22 25.21 -2.45 2.67
N LEU A 23 25.79 -2.76 3.83
CA LEU A 23 25.34 -3.88 4.64
C LEU A 23 24.28 -3.45 5.66
N THR A 24 24.15 -2.16 5.99
CA THR A 24 23.27 -1.70 7.06
C THR A 24 23.53 -2.52 8.32
N ASP A 25 24.78 -2.57 8.80
CA ASP A 25 25.20 -3.42 9.93
C ASP A 25 24.77 -2.84 11.29
N ARG A 26 23.48 -2.53 11.40
CA ARG A 26 22.81 -1.94 12.56
C ARG A 26 21.31 -2.18 12.46
N ALA A 27 20.62 -2.09 13.59
CA ALA A 27 19.18 -1.94 13.58
C ALA A 27 18.83 -0.60 12.92
N LEU A 28 18.10 -0.67 11.81
CA LEU A 28 17.62 0.49 11.08
C LEU A 28 16.14 0.30 10.82
N HIS A 29 15.33 0.83 11.73
CA HIS A 29 13.88 0.76 11.73
C HIS A 29 13.28 2.16 11.87
N PRO A 30 12.02 2.38 11.47
CA PRO A 30 11.30 3.60 11.79
C PRO A 30 10.92 3.59 13.27
N HIS A 31 11.17 4.71 13.93
CA HIS A 31 10.74 4.99 15.30
C HIS A 31 9.76 6.15 15.22
N VAL A 32 8.47 5.88 15.46
CA VAL A 32 7.35 6.80 15.18
C VAL A 32 6.36 6.78 16.36
N GLY A 33 5.43 7.72 16.43
CA GLY A 33 4.61 7.97 17.62
C GLY A 33 3.93 6.72 18.19
N TRP A 34 3.25 5.93 17.35
CA TRP A 34 2.52 4.74 17.79
C TRP A 34 3.44 3.61 18.31
N HIS A 35 4.69 3.55 17.85
CA HIS A 35 5.69 2.64 18.42
C HIS A 35 5.93 3.01 19.89
N ARG A 36 6.19 4.29 20.15
CA ARG A 36 6.42 4.77 21.51
C ARG A 36 5.22 4.50 22.42
N GLU A 37 4.00 4.75 21.96
CA GLU A 37 2.78 4.48 22.73
C GLU A 37 2.69 3.01 23.20
N ILE A 38 2.93 2.05 22.30
CA ILE A 38 2.91 0.62 22.65
C ILE A 38 4.02 0.26 23.64
N ALA A 39 5.23 0.80 23.45
CA ALA A 39 6.35 0.55 24.34
C ALA A 39 6.11 1.16 25.73
N ASP A 40 5.52 2.34 25.80
CA ASP A 40 5.15 2.99 27.07
C ASP A 40 4.06 2.18 27.80
N THR A 41 3.08 1.61 27.08
CA THR A 41 2.13 0.63 27.66
C THR A 41 2.84 -0.59 28.22
N TYR A 42 3.81 -1.16 27.48
CA TYR A 42 4.58 -2.31 27.95
C TYR A 42 5.40 -1.99 29.22
N PHE A 43 6.07 -0.84 29.26
CA PHE A 43 6.86 -0.41 30.41
C PHE A 43 6.01 -0.04 31.64
N ALA A 44 4.78 0.43 31.45
CA ALA A 44 3.85 0.63 32.56
C ALA A 44 3.56 -0.68 33.32
N GLU A 45 3.55 -1.82 32.60
CA GLU A 45 3.37 -3.16 33.20
C GLU A 45 4.70 -3.81 33.62
N HIS A 46 5.83 -3.38 33.04
CA HIS A 46 7.17 -3.96 33.23
C HIS A 46 8.23 -2.87 33.49
N PRO A 47 8.18 -2.15 34.63
CA PRO A 47 9.07 -1.00 34.88
C PRO A 47 10.56 -1.39 34.90
N ASP A 48 10.89 -2.58 35.43
CA ASP A 48 12.27 -3.08 35.49
C ASP A 48 12.90 -3.28 34.10
N ALA A 49 12.08 -3.56 33.07
CA ALA A 49 12.54 -3.75 31.71
C ALA A 49 13.10 -2.46 31.10
N ALA A 50 12.46 -1.32 31.36
CA ALA A 50 12.94 -0.03 30.87
C ALA A 50 14.31 0.31 31.43
N GLU A 51 14.52 0.07 32.72
CA GLU A 51 15.81 0.30 33.38
C GLU A 51 16.89 -0.66 32.88
N ALA A 52 16.55 -1.94 32.70
CA ALA A 52 17.49 -2.92 32.17
C ALA A 52 17.98 -2.52 30.77
N ILE A 53 17.06 -2.17 29.87
CA ILE A 53 17.39 -1.71 28.51
C ILE A 53 18.22 -0.43 28.55
N ALA A 54 17.87 0.53 29.42
CA ALA A 54 18.64 1.77 29.56
C ALA A 54 20.10 1.52 30.02
N ARG A 55 20.30 0.53 30.90
CA ARG A 55 21.64 0.12 31.35
C ARG A 55 22.44 -0.58 30.26
N GLU A 56 21.79 -1.44 29.46
CA GLU A 56 22.43 -2.20 28.38
C GLU A 56 22.72 -1.37 27.13
N GLN A 57 21.84 -0.42 26.81
CA GLN A 57 21.91 0.41 25.60
C GLN A 57 21.79 1.92 25.93
N PRO A 58 22.75 2.52 26.67
CA PRO A 58 22.65 3.90 27.15
C PRO A 58 22.63 4.95 26.03
N ALA A 59 22.99 4.56 24.79
CA ALA A 59 23.00 5.45 23.62
C ALA A 59 21.63 5.55 22.91
N LYS A 60 20.61 4.78 23.32
CA LYS A 60 19.26 4.78 22.72
C LYS A 60 18.20 5.05 23.78
N GLN A 61 17.06 5.58 23.36
CA GLN A 61 15.91 5.60 24.25
C GLN A 61 15.40 4.17 24.47
N PRO A 62 14.98 3.77 25.69
CA PRO A 62 14.58 2.39 25.96
C PRO A 62 13.49 1.85 25.03
N TRP A 63 12.52 2.68 24.64
CA TRP A 63 11.46 2.28 23.73
C TRP A 63 11.95 2.04 22.30
N GLU A 64 12.96 2.77 21.82
CA GLU A 64 13.57 2.55 20.49
C GLU A 64 14.33 1.22 20.47
N ALA A 65 15.11 0.95 21.53
CA ALA A 65 15.85 -0.29 21.69
C ALA A 65 14.91 -1.50 21.81
N LEU A 66 13.80 -1.36 22.55
CA LEU A 66 12.76 -2.40 22.63
C LEU A 66 12.14 -2.69 21.26
N TRP A 67 11.86 -1.65 20.46
CA TRP A 67 11.30 -1.84 19.13
C TRP A 67 12.27 -2.46 18.14
N ASP A 68 13.53 -2.04 18.16
CA ASP A 68 14.56 -2.66 17.35
C ASP A 68 14.64 -4.16 17.65
N HIS A 69 14.58 -4.54 18.94
CA HIS A 69 14.57 -5.93 19.38
C HIS A 69 13.33 -6.69 18.89
N TRP A 70 12.12 -6.14 19.09
CA TRP A 70 10.88 -6.74 18.56
C TRP A 70 10.87 -6.84 17.02
N TYR A 71 11.62 -5.99 16.33
CA TYR A 71 11.84 -6.05 14.89
C TYR A 71 13.06 -6.91 14.48
N ALA A 72 13.53 -7.79 15.38
CA ALA A 72 14.66 -8.69 15.15
C ALA A 72 15.95 -7.95 14.75
N ASP A 73 16.24 -6.85 15.44
CA ASP A 73 17.46 -6.05 15.41
C ASP A 73 17.90 -5.68 13.99
N LYS A 74 18.93 -6.35 13.49
CA LYS A 74 19.54 -6.08 12.18
C LYS A 74 18.74 -6.66 11.01
N CYS A 75 17.61 -7.32 11.27
CA CYS A 75 16.69 -7.69 10.20
C CYS A 75 16.23 -6.43 9.44
N PHE A 76 16.00 -6.57 8.15
CA PHE A 76 15.43 -5.48 7.36
C PHE A 76 14.03 -5.12 7.87
N HIS A 77 13.76 -3.82 8.04
CA HIS A 77 12.41 -3.35 8.37
C HIS A 77 11.38 -3.85 7.33
N GLN A 78 11.68 -3.60 6.06
CA GLN A 78 10.91 -4.05 4.90
C GLN A 78 11.83 -4.64 3.85
N GLU A 79 11.29 -5.33 2.86
CA GLU A 79 12.08 -6.01 1.84
C GLU A 79 13.00 -5.04 1.06
N PRO A 80 14.29 -5.40 0.89
CA PRO A 80 15.34 -4.42 0.68
C PRO A 80 15.44 -3.87 -0.74
N LEU A 81 14.81 -4.47 -1.76
CA LEU A 81 15.11 -4.09 -3.15
C LEU A 81 14.80 -2.62 -3.44
N TYR A 82 13.70 -2.09 -2.91
CA TYR A 82 13.32 -0.69 -3.14
C TYR A 82 14.31 0.31 -2.54
N PRO A 83 14.67 0.25 -1.22
CA PRO A 83 15.72 1.09 -0.66
C PRO A 83 17.05 1.05 -1.41
N TYR A 84 17.48 -0.12 -1.90
CA TYR A 84 18.73 -0.25 -2.66
C TYR A 84 18.61 0.40 -4.06
N LEU A 85 17.48 0.28 -4.75
CA LEU A 85 17.24 0.98 -6.01
C LEU A 85 17.27 2.50 -5.82
N LEU A 86 16.69 2.99 -4.73
CA LEU A 86 16.75 4.40 -4.35
C LEU A 86 18.19 4.82 -4.07
N ALA A 87 18.95 4.03 -3.30
CA ALA A 87 20.34 4.31 -2.97
C ALA A 87 21.24 4.38 -4.21
N VAL A 88 21.09 3.44 -5.15
CA VAL A 88 21.79 3.46 -6.45
C VAL A 88 21.42 4.70 -7.25
N THR A 89 20.14 5.08 -7.26
CA THR A 89 19.67 6.32 -7.92
C THR A 89 20.32 7.55 -7.29
N TYR A 90 20.36 7.62 -5.97
CA TYR A 90 20.95 8.74 -5.22
C TYR A 90 22.47 8.82 -5.40
N GLY A 91 23.16 7.68 -5.47
CA GLY A 91 24.59 7.63 -5.76
C GLY A 91 24.92 8.09 -7.18
N ALA A 92 24.05 7.80 -8.16
CA ALA A 92 24.29 8.15 -9.56
C ALA A 92 23.89 9.58 -9.92
N PHE A 93 22.78 10.09 -9.38
CA PHE A 93 22.17 11.36 -9.80
C PHE A 93 22.01 12.39 -8.68
N GLY A 94 22.50 12.09 -7.47
CA GLY A 94 22.28 12.88 -6.27
C GLY A 94 20.95 12.55 -5.57
N PRO A 95 20.78 12.96 -4.30
CA PRO A 95 19.67 12.51 -3.46
C PRO A 95 18.38 13.31 -3.70
N ASP A 96 17.93 13.34 -4.96
CA ASP A 96 16.72 13.98 -5.45
C ASP A 96 15.68 12.92 -5.86
N VAL A 97 14.55 12.93 -5.15
CA VAL A 97 13.44 12.00 -5.36
C VAL A 97 12.81 12.08 -6.76
N ARG A 98 13.01 13.17 -7.50
CA ARG A 98 12.46 13.33 -8.86
C ARG A 98 13.02 12.31 -9.84
N TRP A 99 14.28 11.90 -9.68
CA TRP A 99 14.87 10.82 -10.47
C TRP A 99 14.18 9.48 -10.20
N VAL A 100 13.78 9.25 -8.94
CA VAL A 100 13.02 8.07 -8.54
C VAL A 100 11.64 8.06 -9.19
N PHE A 101 10.93 9.19 -9.14
CA PHE A 101 9.64 9.32 -9.82
C PHE A 101 9.76 9.15 -11.34
N GLY A 102 10.84 9.62 -11.95
CA GLY A 102 11.10 9.43 -13.38
C GLY A 102 11.10 7.96 -13.81
N TRP A 103 11.85 7.10 -13.10
CA TRP A 103 11.85 5.67 -13.44
C TRP A 103 10.60 4.93 -12.95
N GLN A 104 9.95 5.37 -11.87
CA GLN A 104 8.66 4.80 -11.44
C GLN A 104 7.56 5.01 -12.49
N LEU A 105 7.48 6.21 -13.08
CA LEU A 105 6.58 6.51 -14.19
C LEU A 105 6.88 5.65 -15.42
N ALA A 106 8.16 5.44 -15.75
CA ALA A 106 8.55 4.56 -16.85
C ALA A 106 8.09 3.10 -16.59
N ILE A 107 8.23 2.61 -15.36
CA ILE A 107 7.71 1.31 -14.92
C ILE A 107 6.18 1.27 -14.99
N GLY A 108 5.49 2.37 -14.66
CA GLY A 108 4.05 2.54 -14.85
C GLY A 108 3.61 2.35 -16.31
N VAL A 109 4.29 3.00 -17.25
CA VAL A 109 4.06 2.81 -18.70
C VAL A 109 4.27 1.35 -19.10
N LEU A 110 5.34 0.71 -18.65
CA LEU A 110 5.59 -0.71 -18.92
C LEU A 110 4.50 -1.61 -18.32
N THR A 111 3.96 -1.25 -17.15
CA THR A 111 2.82 -1.96 -16.53
C THR A 111 1.58 -1.89 -17.42
N ASN A 112 1.26 -0.72 -17.99
CA ASN A 112 0.15 -0.56 -18.93
C ASN A 112 0.33 -1.42 -20.20
N VAL A 113 1.55 -1.49 -20.73
CA VAL A 113 1.89 -2.38 -21.86
C VAL A 113 1.71 -3.84 -21.48
N LEU A 114 2.15 -4.26 -20.29
CA LEU A 114 1.97 -5.64 -19.81
C LEU A 114 0.50 -5.98 -19.60
N VAL A 115 -0.32 -5.06 -19.09
CA VAL A 115 -1.79 -5.25 -18.99
C VAL A 115 -2.38 -5.52 -20.37
N TYR A 116 -2.04 -4.72 -21.38
CA TYR A 116 -2.47 -4.95 -22.76
C TYR A 116 -2.02 -6.33 -23.29
N LEU A 117 -0.74 -6.66 -23.15
CA LEU A 117 -0.17 -7.91 -23.69
C LEU A 117 -0.76 -9.16 -23.02
N VAL A 118 -0.92 -9.13 -21.70
CA VAL A 118 -1.54 -10.21 -20.93
C VAL A 118 -3.02 -10.35 -21.29
N ALA A 119 -3.76 -9.24 -21.34
CA ALA A 119 -5.17 -9.25 -21.76
C ALA A 119 -5.34 -9.81 -23.19
N ARG A 120 -4.46 -9.42 -24.13
CA ARG A 120 -4.45 -9.94 -25.50
C ARG A 120 -4.27 -11.44 -25.54
N ARG A 121 -3.29 -11.95 -24.80
CA ARG A 121 -2.96 -13.38 -24.75
C ARG A 121 -4.10 -14.21 -24.15
N HIS A 122 -4.79 -13.67 -23.14
CA HIS A 122 -5.86 -14.37 -22.44
C HIS A 122 -7.18 -14.29 -23.22
N PHE A 123 -7.60 -13.09 -23.62
CA PHE A 123 -8.96 -12.82 -24.07
C PHE A 123 -9.07 -12.24 -25.49
N GLY A 124 -7.96 -11.86 -26.13
CA GLY A 124 -7.92 -11.33 -27.50
C GLY A 124 -7.85 -9.80 -27.59
N ASP A 125 -7.80 -9.30 -28.83
CA ASP A 125 -7.43 -7.90 -29.13
C ASP A 125 -8.42 -6.86 -28.57
N ALA A 126 -9.72 -7.15 -28.65
CA ALA A 126 -10.75 -6.22 -28.15
C ALA A 126 -10.65 -6.00 -26.63
N VAL A 127 -10.39 -7.07 -25.87
CA VAL A 127 -10.18 -6.98 -24.42
C VAL A 127 -8.87 -6.29 -24.10
N ALA A 128 -7.82 -6.56 -24.89
CA ALA A 128 -6.53 -5.90 -24.73
C ALA A 128 -6.62 -4.39 -24.86
N GLY A 129 -7.27 -3.89 -25.92
CA GLY A 129 -7.45 -2.46 -26.15
C GLY A 129 -8.18 -1.78 -24.99
N LEU A 130 -9.29 -2.39 -24.52
CA LEU A 130 -10.08 -1.85 -23.42
C LEU A 130 -9.34 -1.91 -22.08
N ALA A 131 -8.65 -3.01 -21.78
CA ALA A 131 -7.87 -3.16 -20.54
C ALA A 131 -6.68 -2.19 -20.50
N GLY A 132 -5.97 -2.02 -21.62
CA GLY A 132 -4.87 -1.06 -21.74
C GLY A 132 -5.33 0.39 -21.60
N ALA A 133 -6.44 0.76 -22.24
CA ALA A 133 -7.04 2.08 -22.08
C ALA A 133 -7.48 2.33 -20.63
N ALA A 134 -8.10 1.33 -19.99
CA ALA A 134 -8.50 1.43 -18.59
C ALA A 134 -7.30 1.57 -17.65
N ALA A 135 -6.16 0.94 -17.95
CA ALA A 135 -4.93 1.07 -17.17
C ALA A 135 -4.33 2.48 -17.25
N VAL A 136 -4.24 3.04 -18.46
CA VAL A 136 -3.79 4.43 -18.68
C VAL A 136 -4.69 5.45 -17.97
N LEU A 137 -6.00 5.17 -17.92
CA LEU A 137 -6.99 6.04 -17.30
C LEU A 137 -7.17 5.78 -15.80
N CYS A 138 -6.34 4.94 -15.18
CA CYS A 138 -6.50 4.52 -13.79
C CYS A 138 -5.84 5.51 -12.82
N GLY A 139 -6.68 6.28 -12.12
CA GLY A 139 -6.23 7.30 -11.15
C GLY A 139 -5.35 6.73 -10.03
N PRO A 140 -5.79 5.70 -9.30
CA PRO A 140 -5.01 5.12 -8.22
C PRO A 140 -3.64 4.61 -8.67
N MET A 141 -3.53 3.97 -9.84
CA MET A 141 -2.24 3.51 -10.36
C MET A 141 -1.28 4.68 -10.59
N LEU A 142 -1.74 5.76 -11.25
CA LEU A 142 -0.93 6.96 -11.47
C LEU A 142 -0.50 7.63 -10.16
N LEU A 143 -1.37 7.69 -9.15
CA LEU A 143 -1.02 8.29 -7.85
C LEU A 143 0.21 7.61 -7.26
N TYR A 144 0.22 6.28 -7.16
CA TYR A 144 1.32 5.55 -6.52
C TYR A 144 2.59 5.44 -7.36
N GLU A 145 2.57 5.87 -8.63
CA GLU A 145 3.79 6.09 -9.42
C GLU A 145 4.55 7.35 -8.96
N MET A 146 3.85 8.29 -8.32
CA MET A 146 4.38 9.56 -7.80
C MET A 146 4.53 9.59 -6.27
N VAL A 147 4.47 8.42 -5.63
CA VAL A 147 4.73 8.26 -4.20
C VAL A 147 6.05 7.52 -4.03
N LEU A 148 6.88 7.95 -3.08
CA LEU A 148 8.17 7.31 -2.78
C LEU A 148 7.97 6.00 -2.00
N THR A 149 7.28 5.07 -2.63
CA THR A 149 6.97 3.74 -2.12
C THR A 149 6.99 2.73 -3.28
N ARG A 150 7.04 1.45 -2.95
CA ARG A 150 7.34 0.35 -3.89
C ARG A 150 6.15 -0.14 -4.74
N GLU A 151 4.95 0.38 -4.54
CA GLU A 151 3.70 -0.17 -5.09
C GLU A 151 3.67 -0.23 -6.62
N SER A 152 4.23 0.77 -7.31
CA SER A 152 4.35 0.78 -8.77
C SER A 152 5.20 -0.40 -9.28
N LEU A 153 6.31 -0.71 -8.60
CA LEU A 153 7.15 -1.87 -8.92
C LEU A 153 6.43 -3.19 -8.61
N LEU A 154 5.59 -3.25 -7.56
CA LEU A 154 4.82 -4.44 -7.23
C LEU A 154 3.77 -4.74 -8.32
N ALA A 155 3.08 -3.71 -8.81
CA ALA A 155 2.14 -3.84 -9.93
C ALA A 155 2.84 -4.35 -11.20
N PHE A 156 3.99 -3.75 -11.54
CA PHE A 156 4.83 -4.20 -12.64
C PHE A 156 5.28 -5.65 -12.47
N ALA A 157 5.86 -5.99 -11.31
CA ALA A 157 6.40 -7.32 -11.03
C ALA A 157 5.32 -8.40 -11.15
N GLY A 158 4.11 -8.16 -10.63
CA GLY A 158 2.99 -9.09 -10.76
C GLY A 158 2.63 -9.37 -12.23
N MET A 159 2.45 -8.31 -13.03
CA MET A 159 2.11 -8.47 -14.45
C MET A 159 3.27 -9.02 -15.29
N ALA A 160 4.51 -8.68 -14.95
CA ALA A 160 5.71 -9.20 -15.60
C ALA A 160 5.86 -10.71 -15.32
N LEU A 161 5.61 -11.15 -14.08
CA LEU A 161 5.61 -12.57 -13.72
C LEU A 161 4.53 -13.34 -14.50
N VAL A 162 3.31 -12.82 -14.59
CA VAL A 162 2.25 -13.44 -15.42
C VAL A 162 2.71 -13.55 -16.88
N PHE A 163 3.24 -12.47 -17.45
CA PHE A 163 3.75 -12.48 -18.82
C PHE A 163 4.89 -13.49 -19.04
N LEU A 164 5.87 -13.55 -18.13
CA LEU A 164 7.00 -14.47 -18.20
C LEU A 164 6.57 -15.94 -18.04
N ILE A 165 5.63 -16.22 -17.13
CA ILE A 165 5.03 -17.55 -16.96
C ILE A 165 4.34 -17.98 -18.26
N GLU A 166 3.51 -17.12 -18.84
CA GLU A 166 2.82 -17.41 -20.11
C GLU A 166 3.82 -17.70 -21.25
N ARG A 167 4.94 -16.97 -21.31
CA ARG A 167 6.02 -17.23 -22.29
C ARG A 167 6.71 -18.57 -22.03
N ALA A 168 7.01 -18.88 -20.76
CA ALA A 168 7.63 -20.13 -20.36
C ALA A 168 6.70 -21.34 -20.59
N MET A 169 5.37 -21.14 -20.54
CA MET A 169 4.38 -22.18 -20.86
C MET A 169 4.34 -22.51 -22.35
N VAL A 170 4.52 -21.51 -23.24
CA VAL A 170 4.51 -21.73 -24.70
C VAL A 170 5.76 -22.46 -25.16
N ARG A 171 6.93 -22.12 -24.59
CA ARG A 171 8.21 -22.79 -24.88
C ARG A 171 8.85 -23.27 -23.59
N PRO A 172 8.44 -24.45 -23.06
CA PRO A 172 8.88 -24.93 -21.76
C PRO A 172 10.34 -25.39 -21.78
N ALA A 173 11.25 -24.44 -21.59
CA ALA A 173 12.67 -24.66 -21.42
C ALA A 173 13.08 -24.38 -19.97
N TRP A 174 14.05 -25.12 -19.45
CA TRP A 174 14.57 -24.85 -18.10
C TRP A 174 15.12 -23.42 -17.98
N ARG A 175 15.69 -22.86 -19.06
CA ARG A 175 16.17 -21.47 -19.10
C ARG A 175 15.06 -20.43 -18.92
N SER A 176 13.89 -20.65 -19.53
CA SER A 176 12.76 -19.74 -19.35
C SER A 176 12.24 -19.80 -17.92
N TRP A 177 12.15 -20.99 -17.34
CA TRP A 177 11.75 -21.17 -15.94
C TRP A 177 12.79 -20.65 -14.94
N LEU A 178 14.08 -20.74 -15.25
CA LEU A 178 15.15 -20.09 -14.50
C LEU A 178 14.95 -18.56 -14.48
N ALA A 179 14.64 -17.96 -15.63
CA ALA A 179 14.36 -16.53 -15.71
C ALA A 179 13.08 -16.13 -14.96
N VAL A 180 12.02 -16.94 -15.01
CA VAL A 180 10.82 -16.76 -14.15
C VAL A 180 11.22 -16.83 -12.68
N GLY A 181 12.08 -17.78 -12.30
CA GLY A 181 12.59 -17.95 -10.95
C GLY A 181 13.35 -16.71 -10.47
N ALA A 182 14.28 -16.23 -11.29
CA ALA A 182 15.03 -15.00 -11.03
C ALA A 182 14.09 -13.80 -10.83
N ALA A 183 13.09 -13.66 -11.70
CA ALA A 183 12.08 -12.61 -11.56
C ALA A 183 11.27 -12.76 -10.25
N PHE A 184 10.93 -13.98 -9.82
CA PHE A 184 10.32 -14.21 -8.51
C PHE A 184 11.26 -13.84 -7.37
N GLY A 185 12.56 -14.15 -7.46
CA GLY A 185 13.53 -13.77 -6.44
C GLY A 185 13.59 -12.24 -6.25
N LEU A 186 13.63 -11.49 -7.36
CA LEU A 186 13.53 -10.03 -7.32
C LEU A 186 12.20 -9.55 -6.75
N ALA A 187 11.09 -10.16 -7.16
CA ALA A 187 9.76 -9.81 -6.65
C ALA A 187 9.64 -10.07 -5.13
N VAL A 188 10.23 -11.15 -4.63
CA VAL A 188 10.31 -11.47 -3.19
C VAL A 188 11.15 -10.43 -2.44
N LEU A 189 12.24 -9.93 -3.03
CA LEU A 189 13.03 -8.83 -2.47
C LEU A 189 12.31 -7.47 -2.54
N LEU A 190 11.28 -7.32 -3.39
CA LEU A 190 10.37 -6.17 -3.32
C LEU A 190 9.30 -6.37 -2.26
N LYS A 191 8.75 -7.58 -2.15
CA LYS A 191 7.73 -7.94 -1.16
C LYS A 191 7.64 -9.46 -1.02
N THR A 192 7.89 -9.96 0.19
CA THR A 192 7.87 -11.38 0.54
C THR A 192 6.54 -12.05 0.25
N THR A 193 5.46 -11.28 0.13
CA THR A 193 4.14 -11.80 -0.21
C THR A 193 4.10 -12.48 -1.59
N PHE A 194 5.00 -12.13 -2.52
CA PHE A 194 5.15 -12.84 -3.80
C PHE A 194 5.55 -14.33 -3.64
N LEU A 195 6.04 -14.73 -2.46
CA LEU A 195 6.26 -16.13 -2.13
C LEU A 195 4.97 -16.96 -2.25
N LEU A 196 3.81 -16.38 -1.90
CA LEU A 196 2.53 -17.08 -2.05
C LEU A 196 2.22 -17.34 -3.53
N PHE A 197 2.52 -16.39 -4.41
CA PHE A 197 2.35 -16.57 -5.86
C PHE A 197 3.35 -17.62 -6.39
N PHE A 198 4.60 -17.56 -5.94
CA PHE A 198 5.62 -18.56 -6.27
C PHE A 198 5.19 -19.99 -5.88
N LEU A 199 4.72 -20.18 -4.65
CA LEU A 199 4.20 -21.46 -4.17
C LEU A 199 2.95 -21.90 -4.94
N GLY A 200 2.06 -20.97 -5.31
CA GLY A 200 0.90 -21.23 -6.16
C GLY A 200 1.29 -21.74 -7.56
N VAL A 201 2.35 -21.18 -8.16
CA VAL A 201 2.90 -21.65 -9.44
C VAL A 201 3.51 -23.04 -9.28
N LEU A 202 4.29 -23.30 -8.23
CA LEU A 202 4.83 -24.64 -7.96
C LEU A 202 3.73 -25.69 -7.75
N ALA A 203 2.69 -25.35 -6.98
CA ALA A 203 1.53 -26.21 -6.77
C ALA A 203 0.77 -26.49 -8.07
N TRP A 204 0.60 -25.46 -8.92
CA TRP A 204 0.01 -25.63 -10.25
C TRP A 204 0.86 -26.53 -11.15
N MET A 205 2.19 -26.36 -11.16
CA MET A 205 3.11 -27.25 -11.87
C MET A 205 2.95 -28.69 -11.37
N ALA A 206 3.05 -28.94 -10.06
CA ALA A 206 2.88 -30.28 -9.48
C ALA A 206 1.53 -30.92 -9.87
N TRP A 207 0.45 -30.14 -9.82
CA TRP A 207 -0.88 -30.59 -10.24
C TRP A 207 -0.94 -30.95 -11.74
N THR A 208 -0.29 -30.19 -12.61
CA THR A 208 -0.19 -30.52 -14.04
C THR A 208 0.65 -31.77 -14.32
N ALA A 209 1.74 -32.00 -13.58
CA ALA A 209 2.51 -33.25 -13.67
C ALA A 209 1.64 -34.46 -13.31
N TRP A 210 0.93 -34.38 -12.19
CA TRP A 210 0.08 -35.46 -11.71
C TRP A 210 -1.01 -35.84 -12.73
N ARG A 211 -1.61 -34.84 -13.39
CA ARG A 211 -2.66 -35.01 -14.40
C ARG A 211 -2.18 -35.58 -15.73
N THR A 212 -0.93 -35.31 -16.12
CA THR A 212 -0.41 -35.66 -17.47
C THR A 212 0.25 -37.04 -17.54
N GLY A 213 0.40 -37.73 -16.40
CA GLY A 213 0.47 -39.20 -16.30
C GLY A 213 1.67 -39.94 -16.95
N GLY A 214 2.62 -39.24 -17.59
CA GLY A 214 3.76 -39.86 -18.27
C GLY A 214 5.12 -39.59 -17.60
N PRO A 215 6.01 -40.59 -17.43
CA PRO A 215 7.35 -40.40 -16.86
C PRO A 215 8.22 -39.33 -17.55
N PRO A 216 8.22 -39.20 -18.91
CA PRO A 216 9.00 -38.16 -19.59
C PRO A 216 8.50 -36.74 -19.30
N ALA A 217 7.17 -36.57 -19.21
CA ALA A 217 6.55 -35.28 -18.90
C ALA A 217 6.84 -34.85 -17.45
N GLY A 218 6.82 -35.80 -16.51
CA GLY A 218 7.18 -35.57 -15.11
C GLY A 218 8.64 -35.11 -14.93
N ARG A 219 9.60 -35.75 -15.61
CA ARG A 219 11.03 -35.35 -15.53
C ARG A 219 11.28 -33.96 -16.09
N ALA A 220 10.66 -33.62 -17.22
CA ALA A 220 10.79 -32.29 -17.81
C ALA A 220 10.21 -31.21 -16.90
N LEU A 221 9.07 -31.49 -16.25
CA LEU A 221 8.46 -30.56 -15.31
C LEU A 221 9.26 -30.41 -14.03
N ALA A 222 9.79 -31.50 -13.47
CA ALA A 222 10.68 -31.45 -12.32
C ALA A 222 11.92 -30.60 -12.62
N ARG A 223 12.55 -30.79 -13.77
CA ARG A 223 13.68 -29.95 -14.23
C ARG A 223 13.30 -28.47 -14.30
N ASN A 224 12.12 -28.15 -14.84
CA ASN A 224 11.64 -26.77 -14.93
C ASN A 224 11.32 -26.17 -13.55
N ALA A 225 10.72 -26.95 -12.65
CA ALA A 225 10.46 -26.53 -11.27
C ALA A 225 11.78 -26.31 -10.50
N THR A 226 12.76 -27.19 -10.67
CA THR A 226 14.11 -27.00 -10.10
C THR A 226 14.76 -25.73 -10.65
N ALA A 227 14.68 -25.49 -11.97
CA ALA A 227 15.19 -24.25 -12.55
C ALA A 227 14.50 -23.00 -11.99
N LEU A 228 13.17 -23.05 -11.81
CA LEU A 228 12.40 -21.98 -11.16
C LEU A 228 12.90 -21.71 -9.73
N VAL A 229 13.08 -22.76 -8.92
CA VAL A 229 13.59 -22.62 -7.54
C VAL A 229 15.02 -22.07 -7.53
N LEU A 230 15.91 -22.61 -8.36
CA LEU A 230 17.30 -22.15 -8.45
C LEU A 230 17.40 -20.68 -8.87
N GLY A 231 16.55 -20.25 -9.81
CA GLY A 231 16.48 -18.85 -10.22
C GLY A 231 16.06 -17.94 -9.06
N ALA A 232 15.05 -18.34 -8.29
CA ALA A 232 14.59 -17.55 -7.14
C ALA A 232 15.65 -17.46 -6.04
N VAL A 233 16.26 -18.61 -5.69
CA VAL A 233 17.34 -18.67 -4.70
C VAL A 233 18.53 -17.83 -5.12
N LEU A 234 18.93 -17.89 -6.40
CA LEU A 234 20.04 -17.09 -6.92
C LEU A 234 19.83 -15.60 -6.65
N LEU A 235 18.63 -15.08 -6.92
CA LEU A 235 18.34 -13.65 -6.79
C LEU A 235 18.11 -13.21 -5.34
N VAL A 236 17.62 -14.10 -4.46
CA VAL A 236 17.47 -13.79 -3.03
C VAL A 236 18.80 -13.95 -2.27
N SER A 237 19.75 -14.72 -2.80
CA SER A 237 21.00 -15.05 -2.12
C SER A 237 21.84 -13.87 -1.63
N PRO A 238 21.91 -12.69 -2.30
CA PRO A 238 22.69 -11.57 -1.78
C PRO A 238 22.13 -11.02 -0.45
N ALA A 239 20.79 -10.98 -0.31
CA ALA A 239 20.16 -10.55 0.93
C ALA A 239 20.40 -11.56 2.08
N ILE A 240 20.38 -12.87 1.75
CA ILE A 240 20.72 -13.93 2.71
C ILE A 240 22.19 -13.82 3.14
N ALA A 241 23.10 -13.62 2.18
CA ALA A 241 24.53 -13.47 2.45
C ALA A 241 24.81 -12.25 3.33
N ARG A 242 24.15 -11.11 3.05
CA ARG A 242 24.18 -9.93 3.91
C ARG A 242 23.72 -10.29 5.32
N ASN A 243 22.57 -10.95 5.46
CA ASN A 243 22.01 -11.25 6.79
C ASN A 243 22.98 -12.10 7.61
N VAL A 244 23.57 -13.14 7.00
CA VAL A 244 24.60 -13.96 7.64
C VAL A 244 25.83 -13.13 8.02
N ALA A 245 26.30 -12.23 7.15
CA ALA A 245 27.48 -11.41 7.39
C ALA A 245 27.30 -10.41 8.56
N VAL A 246 26.11 -9.86 8.75
CA VAL A 246 25.82 -8.90 9.84
C VAL A 246 25.31 -9.55 11.13
N GLY A 247 25.13 -10.88 11.13
CA GLY A 247 24.58 -11.64 12.26
C GLY A 247 23.06 -11.57 12.40
N ALA A 248 22.33 -11.15 11.37
CA ALA A 248 20.87 -11.21 11.32
C ALA A 248 20.39 -12.63 10.95
N PRO A 249 19.14 -13.03 11.28
CA PRO A 249 18.62 -14.32 10.85
C PRO A 249 18.62 -14.44 9.31
N ALA A 250 19.21 -15.53 8.80
CA ALA A 250 19.58 -15.66 7.38
C ALA A 250 18.44 -15.36 6.39
N THR A 251 17.21 -15.79 6.70
CA THR A 251 16.03 -15.61 5.83
C THR A 251 15.14 -14.43 6.22
N CYS A 252 15.57 -13.58 7.17
CA CYS A 252 14.80 -12.41 7.60
C CYS A 252 14.87 -11.29 6.56
N LEU A 253 13.97 -11.33 5.58
CA LEU A 253 13.88 -10.32 4.51
C LEU A 253 13.01 -9.11 4.92
N SER A 254 12.22 -9.23 5.99
CA SER A 254 11.32 -8.20 6.51
C SER A 254 10.93 -8.57 7.94
N SER A 255 11.00 -7.63 8.88
CA SER A 255 10.59 -7.81 10.28
C SER A 255 9.14 -7.40 10.54
N VAL A 256 8.52 -6.67 9.62
CA VAL A 256 7.19 -6.03 9.81
C VAL A 256 6.01 -7.01 9.67
N GLY A 257 6.23 -8.20 9.10
CA GLY A 257 5.17 -9.18 8.83
C GLY A 257 4.34 -9.54 10.07
N PRO A 258 4.94 -10.09 11.14
CA PRO A 258 4.21 -10.46 12.37
C PRO A 258 3.45 -9.30 13.01
N ILE A 259 4.04 -8.11 13.00
CA ILE A 259 3.50 -6.89 13.61
C ILE A 259 2.28 -6.39 12.83
N THR A 260 2.39 -6.39 11.51
CA THR A 260 1.25 -6.09 10.61
C THR A 260 0.16 -7.14 10.75
N PHE A 261 0.53 -8.42 10.93
CA PHE A 261 -0.45 -9.47 11.13
C PHE A 261 -1.22 -9.26 12.43
N LEU A 262 -0.53 -8.95 13.54
CA LEU A 262 -1.14 -8.63 14.82
C LEU A 262 -2.20 -7.55 14.65
N HIS A 263 -1.78 -6.37 14.22
CA HIS A 263 -2.67 -5.21 14.14
C HIS A 263 -3.82 -5.34 13.14
N ALA A 264 -3.73 -6.27 12.18
CA ALA A 264 -4.77 -6.50 11.19
C ALA A 264 -5.68 -7.70 11.50
N ASN A 265 -5.42 -8.45 12.58
CA ASN A 265 -6.10 -9.73 12.86
C ASN A 265 -6.34 -10.01 14.35
N THR A 266 -6.11 -9.06 15.25
CA THR A 266 -6.64 -9.13 16.62
C THR A 266 -8.16 -8.93 16.61
N GLU A 267 -8.87 -9.41 17.64
CA GLU A 267 -10.34 -9.36 17.64
C GLU A 267 -10.94 -7.94 17.60
N ASP A 268 -10.20 -6.95 18.09
CA ASP A 268 -10.54 -5.53 18.11
C ASP A 268 -10.37 -4.85 16.74
N TYR A 269 -9.69 -5.47 15.77
CA TYR A 269 -9.47 -4.88 14.47
C TYR A 269 -10.78 -4.67 13.69
N PRO A 270 -11.16 -3.41 13.37
CA PRO A 270 -12.34 -3.11 12.56
C PRO A 270 -12.01 -3.31 11.06
N PRO A 271 -12.69 -4.23 10.34
CA PRO A 271 -12.32 -4.57 8.96
C PRO A 271 -12.36 -3.43 7.93
N ASP A 272 -13.16 -2.38 8.20
CA ASP A 272 -13.30 -1.21 7.34
C ASP A 272 -12.38 -0.04 7.71
N GLU A 273 -11.55 -0.17 8.76
CA GLU A 273 -10.66 0.89 9.22
C GLU A 273 -9.43 1.07 8.31
N GLY A 274 -8.83 -0.02 7.84
CA GLY A 274 -7.59 0.02 7.08
C GLY A 274 -6.40 -0.11 8.03
N PHE A 275 -5.65 0.97 8.28
CA PHE A 275 -4.54 0.96 9.24
C PHE A 275 -5.08 1.15 10.66
N PHE A 276 -4.66 0.31 11.59
CA PHE A 276 -5.19 0.27 12.95
C PHE A 276 -4.07 -0.18 13.89
N ILE A 277 -4.06 0.35 15.12
CA ILE A 277 -3.15 -0.08 16.19
C ILE A 277 -4.01 -0.77 17.25
N SER A 278 -3.65 -2.00 17.60
CA SER A 278 -4.43 -2.84 18.50
C SER A 278 -4.03 -2.61 19.95
N GLU A 279 -5.01 -2.60 20.84
CA GLU A 279 -4.80 -2.49 22.28
C GLU A 279 -4.05 -3.71 22.84
N HIS A 280 -4.11 -4.86 22.16
CA HIS A 280 -3.42 -6.08 22.56
C HIS A 280 -1.92 -6.08 22.21
N ALA A 281 -1.44 -5.08 21.47
CA ALA A 281 -0.10 -5.11 20.88
C ALA A 281 1.02 -5.22 21.92
N ALA A 282 1.01 -4.36 22.95
CA ALA A 282 2.04 -4.35 24.00
C ALA A 282 2.11 -5.72 24.71
N ALA A 283 0.96 -6.27 25.10
CA ALA A 283 0.86 -7.53 25.80
C ALA A 283 1.33 -8.72 24.94
N ILE A 284 0.91 -8.79 23.67
CA ILE A 284 1.31 -9.87 22.76
C ILE A 284 2.81 -9.80 22.45
N LEU A 285 3.33 -8.62 22.12
CA LEU A 285 4.75 -8.46 21.79
C LEU A 285 5.65 -8.72 23.00
N GLY A 286 5.23 -8.29 24.19
CA GLY A 286 5.91 -8.60 25.44
C GLY A 286 5.99 -10.10 25.73
N ARG A 287 4.87 -10.84 25.60
CA ARG A 287 4.86 -12.31 25.85
C ARG A 287 5.60 -13.13 24.80
N THR A 288 5.63 -12.64 23.56
CA THR A 288 6.18 -13.38 22.41
C THR A 288 7.58 -12.97 22.03
N ASP A 289 8.11 -11.91 22.66
CA ASP A 289 9.44 -11.36 22.36
C ASP A 289 9.54 -10.94 20.88
N GLY A 290 8.44 -10.44 20.30
CA GLY A 290 8.33 -10.09 18.87
C GLY A 290 8.45 -11.26 17.88
N ARG A 291 8.56 -12.52 18.34
CA ARG A 291 8.84 -13.67 17.48
C ARG A 291 7.66 -14.02 16.58
N GLY A 292 7.92 -14.18 15.28
CA GLY A 292 6.87 -14.18 14.27
C GLY A 292 5.74 -15.20 14.43
N LEU A 293 6.06 -16.51 14.54
CA LEU A 293 5.02 -17.54 14.69
C LEU A 293 4.27 -17.42 16.04
N PRO A 294 4.96 -17.22 17.18
CA PRO A 294 4.28 -16.90 18.44
C PRO A 294 3.33 -15.70 18.36
N VAL A 295 3.72 -14.58 17.73
CA VAL A 295 2.86 -13.40 17.53
C VAL A 295 1.59 -13.78 16.76
N VAL A 296 1.71 -14.52 15.66
CA VAL A 296 0.56 -14.97 14.87
C VAL A 296 -0.39 -15.83 15.70
N ILE A 297 0.14 -16.75 16.50
CA ILE A 297 -0.66 -17.64 17.35
C ILE A 297 -1.40 -16.85 18.44
N GLU A 298 -0.71 -15.97 19.16
CA GLU A 298 -1.31 -15.13 20.21
C GLU A 298 -2.34 -14.15 19.65
N THR A 299 -2.10 -13.59 18.47
CA THR A 299 -3.07 -12.76 17.75
C THR A 299 -4.37 -13.53 17.50
N LEU A 300 -4.28 -14.73 16.94
CA LEU A 300 -5.47 -15.55 16.67
C LEU A 300 -6.19 -16.01 17.94
N ARG A 301 -5.49 -16.14 19.07
CA ARG A 301 -6.06 -16.47 20.39
C ARG A 301 -6.90 -15.34 20.98
N THR A 302 -6.78 -14.11 20.49
CA THR A 302 -7.67 -13.01 20.91
C THR A 302 -9.12 -13.25 20.48
N HIS A 303 -9.36 -14.04 19.43
CA HIS A 303 -10.72 -14.34 18.99
C HIS A 303 -11.41 -15.36 19.91
N PRO A 304 -12.69 -15.16 20.28
CA PRO A 304 -13.48 -16.11 21.06
C PRO A 304 -13.65 -17.50 20.40
N GLY A 305 -13.44 -17.57 19.08
CA GLY A 305 -13.46 -18.80 18.31
C GLY A 305 -13.35 -18.56 16.81
N PRO A 306 -13.27 -19.64 15.99
CA PRO A 306 -13.07 -19.52 14.54
C PRO A 306 -14.13 -18.69 13.81
N GLY A 307 -15.38 -18.69 14.30
CA GLY A 307 -16.46 -17.91 13.72
C GLY A 307 -16.26 -16.39 13.82
N SER A 308 -15.61 -15.90 14.89
CA SER A 308 -15.26 -14.48 15.05
C SER A 308 -14.23 -14.07 14.00
N TYR A 309 -13.17 -14.85 13.85
CA TYR A 309 -12.13 -14.58 12.84
C TYR A 309 -12.67 -14.70 11.41
N LEU A 310 -13.49 -15.70 11.10
CA LEU A 310 -14.14 -15.82 9.78
C LEU A 310 -15.03 -14.61 9.45
N ARG A 311 -15.74 -14.06 10.44
CA ARG A 311 -16.53 -12.83 10.27
C ARG A 311 -15.63 -11.63 9.98
N GLN A 312 -14.49 -11.51 10.67
CA GLN A 312 -13.51 -10.46 10.41
C GLN A 312 -12.92 -10.59 9.00
N LEU A 313 -12.53 -11.80 8.58
CA LEU A 313 -12.06 -12.07 7.22
C LEU A 313 -13.12 -11.73 6.15
N TRP A 314 -14.40 -12.04 6.41
CA TRP A 314 -15.50 -11.61 5.54
C TRP A 314 -15.62 -10.09 5.48
N GLY A 315 -15.50 -9.40 6.61
CA GLY A 315 -15.45 -7.94 6.66
C GLY A 315 -14.30 -7.39 5.82
N LYS A 316 -13.10 -7.99 5.91
CA LYS A 316 -11.93 -7.61 5.09
C LYS A 316 -12.17 -7.89 3.61
N PHE A 317 -12.83 -8.99 3.27
CA PHE A 317 -13.22 -9.29 1.90
C PHE A 317 -14.22 -8.27 1.34
N ALA A 318 -15.25 -7.92 2.10
CA ALA A 318 -16.20 -6.89 1.71
C ALA A 318 -15.50 -5.53 1.56
N SER A 319 -14.62 -5.20 2.51
CA SER A 319 -13.78 -3.99 2.56
C SER A 319 -12.85 -3.90 1.34
N LEU A 320 -12.29 -5.02 0.89
CA LEU A 320 -11.42 -5.11 -0.30
C LEU A 320 -12.15 -4.71 -1.57
N TRP A 321 -13.38 -5.20 -1.74
CA TRP A 321 -14.24 -4.92 -2.90
C TRP A 321 -14.98 -3.59 -2.81
N HIS A 322 -14.80 -2.80 -1.75
CA HIS A 322 -15.41 -1.50 -1.60
C HIS A 322 -14.74 -0.47 -2.53
N TRP A 323 -15.54 0.41 -3.13
CA TRP A 323 -15.06 1.47 -4.02
C TRP A 323 -14.07 2.46 -3.40
N TYR A 324 -14.04 2.57 -2.07
CA TYR A 324 -13.30 3.59 -1.36
C TYR A 324 -11.81 3.29 -1.37
N GLU A 325 -11.00 4.26 -1.77
CA GLU A 325 -9.54 4.20 -1.73
C GLU A 325 -9.02 4.47 -0.32
N LYS A 326 -9.16 3.47 0.56
CA LYS A 326 -8.76 3.53 1.98
C LYS A 326 -7.32 4.07 2.12
N PRO A 327 -7.13 5.25 2.73
CA PRO A 327 -5.82 5.90 2.79
C PRO A 327 -4.90 5.25 3.83
N ASN A 328 -3.60 5.49 3.66
CA ASN A 328 -2.58 5.16 4.66
C ASN A 328 -1.62 6.37 4.74
N ASN A 329 -0.42 6.27 4.17
CA ASN A 329 0.53 7.37 4.03
C ASN A 329 0.04 8.51 3.11
N LYS A 330 -0.83 8.18 2.16
CA LYS A 330 -1.40 9.10 1.16
C LYS A 330 -2.90 8.86 1.01
N ASN A 331 -3.63 9.93 0.72
CA ASN A 331 -5.06 9.90 0.47
C ASN A 331 -5.38 10.30 -0.97
N PHE A 332 -5.93 9.36 -1.75
CA PHE A 332 -6.27 9.59 -3.15
C PHE A 332 -7.22 10.77 -3.37
N TYR A 333 -8.22 10.94 -2.49
CA TYR A 333 -9.20 12.01 -2.60
C TYR A 333 -8.59 13.38 -2.32
N TYR A 334 -7.69 13.48 -1.33
CA TYR A 334 -6.96 14.71 -1.07
C TYR A 334 -6.09 15.13 -2.26
N TYR A 335 -5.33 14.18 -2.84
CA TYR A 335 -4.46 14.48 -3.98
C TYR A 335 -5.24 14.91 -5.23
N ARG A 336 -6.52 14.54 -5.37
CA ARG A 336 -7.37 15.04 -6.47
C ARG A 336 -7.70 16.53 -6.34
N LEU A 337 -7.64 17.10 -5.14
CA LEU A 337 -7.79 18.55 -4.95
C LEU A 337 -6.59 19.31 -5.55
N HIS A 338 -5.40 18.72 -5.47
CA HIS A 338 -4.14 19.34 -5.89
C HIS A 338 -3.72 19.02 -7.32
N ALA A 339 -4.11 17.85 -7.84
CA ALA A 339 -3.66 17.34 -9.14
C ALA A 339 -4.82 17.26 -10.15
N PRO A 340 -4.96 18.25 -11.07
CA PRO A 340 -6.08 18.29 -12.01
C PRO A 340 -6.11 17.09 -12.98
N VAL A 341 -4.96 16.47 -13.26
CA VAL A 341 -4.87 15.23 -14.03
C VAL A 341 -5.58 14.10 -13.27
N LEU A 342 -5.22 13.89 -12.00
CA LEU A 342 -5.81 12.86 -11.14
C LEU A 342 -7.31 13.08 -10.93
N ALA A 343 -7.75 14.34 -10.85
CA ALA A 343 -9.15 14.70 -10.72
C ALA A 343 -10.02 14.21 -11.88
N ARG A 344 -9.45 14.15 -13.10
CA ARG A 344 -10.15 13.83 -14.36
C ARG A 344 -10.06 12.35 -14.78
N LEU A 345 -9.19 11.57 -14.14
CA LEU A 345 -9.06 10.14 -14.48
C LEU A 345 -10.28 9.35 -14.00
N PRO A 346 -11.06 8.73 -14.92
CA PRO A 346 -12.35 8.15 -14.57
C PRO A 346 -12.23 6.75 -13.97
N VAL A 347 -11.15 6.01 -14.27
CA VAL A 347 -11.03 4.62 -13.84
C VAL A 347 -10.50 4.58 -12.43
N THR A 348 -11.38 4.24 -11.51
CA THR A 348 -11.08 3.96 -10.11
C THR A 348 -11.61 2.58 -9.75
N PHE A 349 -11.33 2.12 -8.54
CA PHE A 349 -11.83 0.83 -8.08
C PHE A 349 -13.36 0.76 -8.05
N LEU A 350 -14.05 1.91 -8.01
CA LEU A 350 -15.50 2.06 -8.23
C LEU A 350 -15.98 1.33 -9.48
N ILE A 351 -15.28 1.51 -10.60
CA ILE A 351 -15.64 0.91 -11.91
C ILE A 351 -15.06 -0.50 -12.03
N VAL A 352 -13.81 -0.67 -11.58
CA VAL A 352 -13.07 -1.92 -11.77
C VAL A 352 -13.70 -3.06 -10.97
N ALA A 353 -14.09 -2.83 -9.71
CA ALA A 353 -14.55 -3.88 -8.80
C ALA A 353 -15.74 -4.70 -9.34
N PRO A 354 -16.93 -4.10 -9.61
CA PRO A 354 -18.09 -4.88 -10.03
C PRO A 354 -17.88 -5.57 -11.39
N LEU A 355 -17.22 -4.89 -12.34
CA LEU A 355 -16.91 -5.47 -13.66
C LEU A 355 -15.93 -6.63 -13.56
N ALA A 356 -14.88 -6.51 -12.77
CA ALA A 356 -13.88 -7.55 -12.61
C ALA A 356 -14.45 -8.77 -11.87
N MET A 357 -15.30 -8.58 -10.87
CA MET A 357 -15.98 -9.69 -10.18
C MET A 357 -16.81 -10.54 -11.16
N VAL A 358 -17.60 -9.91 -12.03
CA VAL A 358 -18.34 -10.63 -13.08
C VAL A 358 -17.38 -11.31 -14.06
N GLY A 359 -16.30 -10.64 -14.45
CA GLY A 359 -15.33 -11.15 -15.41
C GLY A 359 -14.58 -12.37 -14.91
N LEU A 360 -14.24 -12.38 -13.61
CA LEU A 360 -13.65 -13.52 -12.91
C LEU A 360 -14.57 -14.75 -12.94
N VAL A 361 -15.89 -14.58 -12.86
CA VAL A 361 -16.85 -15.68 -12.97
C VAL A 361 -17.01 -16.12 -14.43
N LEU A 362 -17.18 -15.18 -15.36
CA LEU A 362 -17.38 -15.48 -16.78
C LEU A 362 -16.17 -16.20 -17.42
N ALA A 363 -14.96 -15.93 -16.95
CA ALA A 363 -13.74 -16.57 -17.43
C ALA A 363 -13.45 -17.94 -16.75
N ALA A 364 -14.15 -18.27 -15.65
CA ALA A 364 -13.89 -19.49 -14.87
C ALA A 364 -14.05 -20.81 -15.65
N PRO A 365 -14.99 -20.95 -16.62
CA PRO A 365 -15.07 -22.17 -17.43
C PRO A 365 -13.77 -22.48 -18.20
N ARG A 366 -12.92 -21.48 -18.42
CA ARG A 366 -11.60 -21.63 -19.05
C ARG A 366 -10.46 -21.30 -18.08
N PHE A 367 -10.63 -21.50 -16.78
CA PHE A 367 -9.65 -21.11 -15.76
C PHE A 367 -8.22 -21.57 -16.07
N ARG A 368 -8.04 -22.78 -16.62
CA ARG A 368 -6.71 -23.33 -16.99
C ARG A 368 -5.97 -22.48 -18.00
N ARG A 369 -6.69 -21.87 -18.94
CA ARG A 369 -6.12 -20.93 -19.93
C ARG A 369 -5.66 -19.63 -19.26
N HIS A 370 -6.19 -19.33 -18.08
CA HIS A 370 -5.95 -18.08 -17.36
C HIS A 370 -5.29 -18.31 -16.00
N ALA A 371 -4.66 -19.47 -15.79
CA ALA A 371 -4.25 -19.93 -14.46
C ALA A 371 -3.26 -18.98 -13.79
N SER A 372 -2.27 -18.48 -14.53
CA SER A 372 -1.29 -17.49 -14.06
C SER A 372 -1.94 -16.21 -13.54
N LEU A 373 -2.90 -15.67 -14.29
CA LEU A 373 -3.62 -14.44 -13.94
C LEU A 373 -4.58 -14.66 -12.76
N TYR A 374 -5.30 -15.79 -12.71
CA TYR A 374 -6.10 -16.16 -11.55
C TYR A 374 -5.25 -16.38 -10.30
N LEU A 375 -4.07 -17.00 -10.42
CA LEU A 375 -3.14 -17.17 -9.30
C LEU A 375 -2.66 -15.83 -8.78
N LEU A 376 -2.28 -14.88 -9.65
CA LEU A 376 -1.92 -13.53 -9.22
C LEU A 376 -3.07 -12.85 -8.47
N VAL A 377 -4.29 -12.90 -9.00
CA VAL A 377 -5.49 -12.34 -8.33
C VAL A 377 -5.73 -13.01 -6.98
N ALA A 378 -5.79 -14.34 -6.94
CA ALA A 378 -6.11 -15.11 -5.74
C ALA A 378 -5.06 -14.92 -4.64
N THR A 379 -3.77 -14.93 -5.01
CA THR A 379 -2.69 -14.72 -4.05
C THR A 379 -2.64 -13.29 -3.54
N THR A 380 -2.90 -12.28 -4.38
CA THR A 380 -2.98 -10.88 -3.93
C THR A 380 -4.20 -10.65 -3.01
N ILE A 381 -5.35 -11.25 -3.31
CA ILE A 381 -6.52 -11.23 -2.41
C ILE A 381 -6.18 -11.89 -1.08
N ALA A 382 -5.58 -13.09 -1.09
CA ALA A 382 -5.19 -13.80 0.13
C ALA A 382 -4.25 -12.96 1.02
N GLN A 383 -3.31 -12.22 0.42
CA GLN A 383 -2.43 -11.31 1.14
C GLN A 383 -3.20 -10.15 1.78
N LEU A 384 -4.11 -9.52 1.05
CA LEU A 384 -4.95 -8.43 1.56
C LEU A 384 -5.87 -8.89 2.69
N LEU A 385 -6.33 -10.14 2.66
CA LEU A 385 -7.12 -10.73 3.75
C LEU A 385 -6.27 -11.08 4.97
N ALA A 386 -5.04 -11.55 4.75
CA ALA A 386 -4.09 -11.88 5.82
C ALA A 386 -3.52 -10.64 6.53
N PHE A 387 -3.49 -9.48 5.86
CA PHE A 387 -2.95 -8.22 6.38
C PHE A 387 -3.96 -7.08 6.22
N TYR A 388 -3.52 -5.84 6.02
CA TYR A 388 -4.44 -4.72 5.84
C TYR A 388 -5.06 -4.64 4.45
N VAL A 389 -6.28 -4.12 4.42
CA VAL A 389 -6.97 -3.71 3.19
C VAL A 389 -6.83 -2.19 3.04
N LEU A 390 -5.81 -1.78 2.30
CA LEU A 390 -5.48 -0.38 2.04
C LEU A 390 -5.38 -0.12 0.54
N SER A 391 -5.64 1.11 0.10
CA SER A 391 -5.53 1.52 -1.31
C SER A 391 -4.17 1.14 -1.90
N ARG A 392 -3.07 1.49 -1.23
CA ARG A 392 -1.69 1.15 -1.66
C ARG A 392 -1.47 -0.35 -1.82
N LEU A 393 -2.04 -1.15 -0.93
CA LEU A 393 -1.87 -2.61 -0.94
C LEU A 393 -2.73 -3.29 -2.01
N ARG A 394 -3.79 -2.62 -2.50
CA ARG A 394 -4.61 -3.08 -3.65
C ARG A 394 -3.97 -2.79 -5.01
N ILE A 395 -2.99 -1.90 -5.10
CA ILE A 395 -2.39 -1.51 -6.39
C ILE A 395 -1.87 -2.69 -7.21
N PRO A 396 -1.23 -3.74 -6.65
CA PRO A 396 -0.83 -4.91 -7.43
C PRO A 396 -2.01 -5.73 -7.97
N LEU A 397 -3.18 -5.66 -7.33
CA LEU A 397 -4.40 -6.37 -7.73
C LEU A 397 -5.09 -5.68 -8.92
N VAL A 398 -5.13 -4.35 -8.94
CA VAL A 398 -5.82 -3.56 -9.98
C VAL A 398 -5.42 -3.96 -11.42
N PRO A 399 -4.14 -3.97 -11.83
CA PRO A 399 -3.76 -4.32 -13.20
C PRO A 399 -4.08 -5.78 -13.54
N ALA A 400 -4.14 -6.68 -12.54
CA ALA A 400 -4.57 -8.06 -12.74
C ALA A 400 -6.09 -8.19 -12.94
N LEU A 401 -6.89 -7.27 -12.38
CA LEU A 401 -8.34 -7.22 -12.52
C LEU A 401 -8.81 -6.51 -13.80
N LEU A 402 -8.05 -5.56 -14.33
CA LEU A 402 -8.42 -4.82 -15.56
C LEU A 402 -8.74 -5.72 -16.77
N PRO A 403 -7.97 -6.80 -17.07
CA PRO A 403 -8.34 -7.75 -18.12
C PRO A 403 -9.71 -8.39 -17.91
N PHE A 404 -10.08 -8.72 -16.67
CA PHE A 404 -11.39 -9.31 -16.35
C PHE A 404 -12.51 -8.29 -16.46
N ALA A 405 -12.30 -7.05 -16.01
CA ALA A 405 -13.26 -5.97 -16.17
C ALA A 405 -13.56 -5.68 -17.64
N ALA A 406 -12.51 -5.59 -18.47
CA ALA A 406 -12.63 -5.44 -19.92
C ALA A 406 -13.30 -6.66 -20.59
N PHE A 407 -13.01 -7.86 -20.10
CA PHE A 407 -13.65 -9.09 -20.58
C PHE A 407 -15.17 -9.07 -20.34
N THR A 408 -15.64 -8.59 -19.19
CA THR A 408 -17.09 -8.45 -18.92
C THR A 408 -17.79 -7.59 -19.97
N LEU A 409 -17.25 -6.40 -20.26
CA LEU A 409 -17.86 -5.47 -21.21
C LEU A 409 -17.89 -6.02 -22.63
N THR A 410 -16.76 -6.58 -23.09
CA THR A 410 -16.67 -7.19 -24.42
C THR A 410 -17.53 -8.45 -24.55
N TRP A 411 -17.65 -9.26 -23.50
CA TRP A 411 -18.49 -10.44 -23.46
C TRP A 411 -19.97 -10.08 -23.57
N ILE A 412 -20.44 -9.07 -22.82
CA ILE A 412 -21.81 -8.56 -22.91
C ILE A 412 -22.09 -8.09 -24.34
N GLY A 413 -21.23 -7.22 -24.89
CA GLY A 413 -21.37 -6.72 -26.25
C GLY A 413 -21.39 -7.82 -27.32
N ALA A 414 -20.57 -8.86 -27.17
CA ALA A 414 -20.58 -10.01 -28.06
C ALA A 414 -21.89 -10.81 -27.97
N ARG A 415 -22.42 -11.03 -26.76
CA ARG A 415 -23.71 -11.75 -26.58
C ARG A 415 -24.89 -10.97 -27.15
N LEU A 416 -24.89 -9.64 -27.04
CA LEU A 416 -25.91 -8.78 -27.67
C LEU A 416 -25.87 -8.92 -29.20
N ARG A 417 -24.68 -8.84 -29.82
CA ARG A 417 -24.52 -9.01 -31.28
C ARG A 417 -24.92 -10.40 -31.78
N GLU A 418 -24.74 -11.43 -30.96
CA GLU A 418 -25.17 -12.81 -31.24
C GLU A 418 -26.68 -13.04 -31.02
N GLY A 419 -27.46 -12.03 -30.64
CA GLY A 419 -28.89 -12.18 -30.31
C GLY A 419 -29.16 -12.94 -29.00
N ARG A 420 -28.15 -13.14 -28.15
CA ARG A 420 -28.26 -13.85 -26.87
C ARG A 420 -28.59 -12.88 -25.72
N TRP A 421 -29.70 -12.17 -25.86
CA TRP A 421 -30.12 -11.08 -24.98
C TRP A 421 -30.26 -11.49 -23.51
N VAL A 422 -30.79 -12.68 -23.22
CA VAL A 422 -30.96 -13.17 -21.84
C VAL A 422 -29.62 -13.31 -21.12
N ARG A 423 -28.60 -13.85 -21.80
CA ARG A 423 -27.26 -14.01 -21.21
C ARG A 423 -26.57 -12.66 -21.00
N ALA A 424 -26.71 -11.76 -21.96
CA ALA A 424 -26.18 -10.39 -21.83
C ALA A 424 -26.87 -9.63 -20.70
N GLY A 425 -28.19 -9.71 -20.62
CA GLY A 425 -29.01 -9.10 -19.57
C GLY A 425 -28.69 -9.64 -18.18
N ALA A 426 -28.48 -10.96 -18.04
CA ALA A 426 -28.08 -11.57 -16.77
C ALA A 426 -26.70 -11.07 -16.29
N ALA A 427 -25.72 -10.97 -17.19
CA ALA A 427 -24.41 -10.43 -16.85
C ALA A 427 -24.47 -8.94 -16.50
N ALA A 428 -25.24 -8.14 -17.25
CA ALA A 428 -25.46 -6.73 -16.94
C ALA A 428 -26.16 -6.53 -15.58
N ALA A 429 -27.20 -7.33 -15.30
CA ALA A 429 -27.88 -7.33 -14.00
C ALA A 429 -26.94 -7.72 -12.85
N ALA A 430 -26.05 -8.69 -13.07
CA ALA A 430 -25.02 -9.04 -12.09
C ALA A 430 -24.03 -7.89 -11.85
N VAL A 431 -23.62 -7.16 -12.89
CA VAL A 431 -22.80 -5.95 -12.74
C VAL A 431 -23.54 -4.90 -11.92
N VAL A 432 -24.82 -4.66 -12.18
CA VAL A 432 -25.63 -3.69 -11.42
C VAL A 432 -25.76 -4.12 -9.96
N ALA A 433 -26.11 -5.38 -9.69
CA ALA A 433 -26.23 -5.90 -8.33
C ALA A 433 -24.91 -5.79 -7.54
N LEU A 434 -23.79 -6.15 -8.18
CA LEU A 434 -22.46 -5.99 -7.58
C LEU A 434 -22.06 -4.52 -7.44
N SER A 435 -22.50 -3.64 -8.34
CA SER A 435 -22.28 -2.20 -8.20
C SER A 435 -22.98 -1.69 -6.94
N CYS A 436 -24.25 -2.06 -6.69
CA CYS A 436 -24.94 -1.68 -5.45
C CYS A 436 -24.19 -2.14 -4.17
N TRP A 437 -23.56 -3.32 -4.20
CA TRP A 437 -22.81 -3.85 -3.04
C TRP A 437 -21.41 -3.25 -2.86
N THR A 438 -20.69 -3.03 -3.97
CA THR A 438 -19.34 -2.45 -3.97
C THR A 438 -19.36 -0.93 -3.78
N MET A 439 -20.46 -0.26 -4.19
CA MET A 439 -20.73 1.17 -4.07
C MET A 439 -21.54 1.53 -2.81
N ARG A 440 -21.60 0.62 -1.84
CA ARG A 440 -22.25 0.90 -0.55
C ARG A 440 -21.66 2.17 0.10
N PRO A 441 -22.47 2.93 0.85
CA PRO A 441 -21.99 4.15 1.50
C PRO A 441 -20.89 3.82 2.50
N LEU A 442 -20.03 4.79 2.75
CA LEU A 442 -19.04 4.69 3.80
C LEU A 442 -19.72 4.51 5.17
N PRO A 443 -19.04 3.85 6.14
CA PRO A 443 -19.51 3.85 7.52
C PRO A 443 -19.81 5.26 8.01
N ARG A 444 -20.85 5.41 8.85
CA ARG A 444 -21.21 6.72 9.42
C ARG A 444 -20.00 7.34 10.12
N GLY A 445 -19.78 8.63 9.89
CA GLY A 445 -18.65 9.37 10.44
C GLY A 445 -17.34 9.18 9.69
N ARG A 446 -17.27 8.34 8.65
CA ARG A 446 -16.07 8.18 7.83
C ARG A 446 -16.05 9.20 6.69
N SER A 447 -15.09 10.12 6.74
CA SER A 447 -14.84 11.11 5.70
C SER A 447 -13.96 10.55 4.57
N LEU A 448 -14.07 11.14 3.36
CA LEU A 448 -13.18 10.77 2.24
C LEU A 448 -11.74 11.20 2.50
N ILE A 449 -11.58 12.38 3.10
CA ILE A 449 -10.30 13.00 3.44
C ILE A 449 -10.24 13.18 4.95
N ARG A 450 -9.24 12.57 5.59
CA ARG A 450 -9.08 12.59 7.04
C ARG A 450 -8.55 13.95 7.48
N PRO A 451 -8.81 14.39 8.72
CA PRO A 451 -8.20 15.59 9.30
C PRO A 451 -6.68 15.66 9.11
N THR A 452 -5.99 14.54 9.36
CA THR A 452 -4.54 14.43 9.21
C THR A 452 -4.05 14.66 7.78
N ASP A 453 -4.86 14.36 6.76
CA ASP A 453 -4.49 14.57 5.36
C ASP A 453 -4.42 16.07 4.99
N TYR A 454 -5.14 16.94 5.70
CA TYR A 454 -5.02 18.40 5.57
C TYR A 454 -3.87 18.96 6.42
N LYS A 455 -3.67 18.43 7.63
CA LYS A 455 -2.64 18.91 8.56
C LYS A 455 -1.21 18.63 8.10
N VAL A 456 -0.95 17.41 7.61
CA VAL A 456 0.43 16.98 7.28
C VAL A 456 1.07 17.86 6.20
N PRO A 457 0.40 18.21 5.08
CA PRO A 457 0.96 19.14 4.09
C PRO A 457 1.25 20.52 4.69
N TYR A 458 0.38 21.06 5.53
CA TYR A 458 0.66 22.30 6.27
C TYR A 458 1.96 22.18 7.07
N LEU A 459 2.06 21.17 7.94
CA LEU A 459 3.21 20.98 8.82
C LEU A 459 4.53 20.72 8.08
N THR A 460 4.47 20.05 6.93
CA THR A 460 5.68 19.54 6.25
C THR A 460 6.11 20.29 5.00
N TYR A 461 5.22 21.11 4.44
CA TYR A 461 5.50 21.92 3.25
C TYR A 461 5.35 23.41 3.55
N TYR A 462 4.17 23.86 4.00
CA TYR A 462 3.89 25.29 4.17
C TYR A 462 4.58 25.90 5.41
N PHE A 463 4.47 25.26 6.57
CA PHE A 463 4.99 25.77 7.84
C PHE A 463 6.50 26.06 7.82
N PRO A 464 7.39 25.18 7.29
CA PRO A 464 8.82 25.49 7.23
C PRO A 464 9.16 26.70 6.34
N ILE A 465 8.40 26.91 5.25
CA ILE A 465 8.59 28.04 4.33
C ILE A 465 8.12 29.33 5.01
N GLU A 466 6.93 29.31 5.61
CA GLU A 466 6.39 30.44 6.40
C GLU A 466 7.34 30.82 7.54
N ALA A 467 7.82 29.85 8.32
CA ALA A 467 8.71 30.10 9.44
C ALA A 467 10.03 30.74 8.98
N ALA A 468 10.58 30.31 7.84
CA ALA A 468 11.78 30.92 7.26
C ALA A 468 11.54 32.37 6.80
N ALA A 469 10.40 32.63 6.15
CA ALA A 469 9.99 33.97 5.75
C ALA A 469 9.84 34.90 6.98
N ARG A 470 9.16 34.46 8.04
CA ARG A 470 9.04 35.20 9.33
C ARG A 470 10.41 35.53 9.92
N VAL A 471 11.35 34.57 9.93
CA VAL A 471 12.72 34.79 10.45
C VAL A 471 13.49 35.81 9.62
N SER A 472 13.29 35.83 8.30
CA SER A 472 13.90 36.82 7.40
C SER A 472 13.25 38.21 7.44
N GLY A 473 12.09 38.33 8.08
CA GLY A 473 11.29 39.55 8.11
C GLY A 473 10.49 39.80 6.82
N ASP A 474 10.45 38.83 5.90
CA ASP A 474 9.58 38.88 4.71
C ASP A 474 8.15 38.45 5.08
N TRP A 475 7.43 39.38 5.72
CA TRP A 475 6.05 39.15 6.16
C TRP A 475 5.08 38.97 5.00
N ARG A 476 5.42 39.48 3.81
CA ARG A 476 4.58 39.32 2.62
C ARG A 476 4.67 37.89 2.11
N GLU A 477 5.87 37.34 2.00
CA GLU A 477 6.06 35.93 1.65
C GLU A 477 5.38 35.01 2.68
N ALA A 478 5.57 35.28 3.98
CA ALA A 478 4.91 34.51 5.04
C ALA A 478 3.38 34.49 4.88
N ALA A 479 2.77 35.64 4.60
CA ALA A 479 1.33 35.75 4.36
C ALA A 479 0.90 35.05 3.06
N GLU A 480 1.66 35.15 1.96
CA GLU A 480 1.33 34.51 0.68
C GLU A 480 1.37 32.98 0.78
N VAL A 481 2.32 32.41 1.54
CA VAL A 481 2.43 30.96 1.80
C VAL A 481 1.23 30.43 2.58
N LEU A 482 0.78 31.15 3.61
CA LEU A 482 -0.39 30.75 4.39
C LEU A 482 -1.68 30.88 3.57
N ALA A 483 -1.81 31.94 2.77
CA ALA A 483 -2.91 32.11 1.82
C ALA A 483 -3.00 30.92 0.85
N GLU A 484 -1.86 30.42 0.34
CA GLU A 484 -1.83 29.24 -0.51
C GLU A 484 -2.28 27.98 0.25
N SER A 485 -1.83 27.80 1.50
CA SER A 485 -2.20 26.65 2.32
C SER A 485 -3.72 26.55 2.58
N LEU A 486 -4.39 27.71 2.69
CA LEU A 486 -5.82 27.82 2.97
C LEU A 486 -6.70 27.65 1.72
N ARG A 487 -6.13 27.61 0.50
CA ARG A 487 -6.90 27.33 -0.73
C ARG A 487 -7.63 25.99 -0.71
N TYR A 488 -7.19 25.08 0.15
CA TYR A 488 -7.73 23.73 0.30
C TYR A 488 -8.43 23.52 1.63
N GLU A 489 -8.85 24.61 2.30
CA GLU A 489 -9.74 24.51 3.45
C GLU A 489 -10.99 23.67 3.06
N PRO A 490 -11.33 22.63 3.83
CA PRO A 490 -12.46 21.79 3.50
C PRO A 490 -13.76 22.58 3.58
N GLU A 491 -14.51 22.67 2.47
CA GLU A 491 -15.89 23.22 2.42
C GLU A 491 -16.82 22.58 3.47
N ALA A 492 -16.50 21.36 3.89
CA ALA A 492 -17.20 20.64 4.95
C ALA A 492 -17.01 21.22 6.37
N LEU A 493 -16.14 22.21 6.58
CA LEU A 493 -16.17 23.05 7.79
C LEU A 493 -17.37 24.02 7.79
N GLU A 494 -17.97 24.26 6.62
CA GLU A 494 -19.16 25.10 6.46
C GLU A 494 -20.47 24.30 6.53
N SER A 495 -20.40 22.96 6.50
CA SER A 495 -21.58 22.06 6.52
C SER A 495 -21.49 20.95 7.56
N VAL A 496 -22.54 20.83 8.38
CA VAL A 496 -22.60 19.98 9.59
C VAL A 496 -22.69 18.48 9.30
N GLU A 497 -22.74 18.03 8.04
CA GLU A 497 -23.10 16.64 7.71
C GLU A 497 -21.93 15.73 7.33
N VAL A 498 -20.74 16.27 7.06
CA VAL A 498 -19.67 15.51 6.37
C VAL A 498 -18.67 14.85 7.34
N TYR A 499 -18.40 15.48 8.48
CA TYR A 499 -17.42 15.01 9.47
C TYR A 499 -18.10 14.62 10.77
N HIS A 500 -17.54 13.62 11.47
CA HIS A 500 -17.89 13.35 12.87
C HIS A 500 -17.55 14.58 13.72
N ALA A 501 -18.29 14.83 14.82
CA ALA A 501 -18.13 16.04 15.63
C ALA A 501 -16.67 16.25 16.11
N SER A 502 -16.01 15.18 16.55
CA SER A 502 -14.60 15.17 16.94
C SER A 502 -13.64 15.50 15.79
N GLU A 503 -13.81 14.87 14.62
CA GLU A 503 -12.98 15.16 13.43
C GLU A 503 -13.16 16.60 12.94
N ARG A 504 -14.39 17.12 13.05
CA ARG A 504 -14.70 18.51 12.68
C ARG A 504 -14.07 19.49 13.66
N ALA A 505 -14.21 19.26 14.96
CA ALA A 505 -13.57 20.09 15.97
C ALA A 505 -12.04 20.10 15.80
N GLU A 506 -11.46 18.94 15.49
CA GLU A 506 -10.04 18.82 15.19
C GLU A 506 -9.62 19.64 13.95
N LEU A 507 -10.39 19.55 12.85
CA LEU A 507 -10.13 20.31 11.63
C LEU A 507 -10.31 21.81 11.86
N ALA A 508 -11.41 22.21 12.50
CA ALA A 508 -11.74 23.60 12.76
C ALA A 508 -10.68 24.26 13.65
N ALA A 509 -10.23 23.59 14.71
CA ALA A 509 -9.14 24.08 15.55
C ALA A 509 -7.83 24.24 14.75
N ALA A 510 -7.52 23.30 13.86
CA ALA A 510 -6.31 23.35 13.06
C ALA A 510 -6.34 24.49 12.03
N PHE A 511 -7.44 24.67 11.30
CA PHE A 511 -7.58 25.77 10.34
C PHE A 511 -7.69 27.12 11.05
N ALA A 512 -8.34 27.21 12.20
CA ALA A 512 -8.36 28.44 13.01
C ALA A 512 -6.96 28.91 13.41
N GLU A 513 -6.08 27.97 13.77
CA GLU A 513 -4.68 28.29 14.05
C GLU A 513 -3.95 28.83 12.82
N VAL A 514 -4.18 28.24 11.63
CA VAL A 514 -3.61 28.74 10.38
C VAL A 514 -4.13 30.14 10.04
N HIS A 515 -5.43 30.41 10.19
CA HIS A 515 -6.01 31.74 9.99
C HIS A 515 -5.46 32.79 10.97
N ARG A 516 -5.29 32.44 12.26
CA ARG A 516 -4.67 33.34 13.24
C ARG A 516 -3.24 33.69 12.87
N ARG A 517 -2.45 32.70 12.52
CA ARG A 517 -1.07 32.92 12.05
C ARG A 517 -1.05 33.80 10.81
N TRP A 518 -1.95 33.56 9.85
CA TRP A 518 -2.03 34.38 8.65
C TRP A 518 -2.39 35.83 8.97
N ALA A 519 -3.32 36.05 9.90
CA ALA A 519 -3.67 37.38 10.38
C ALA A 519 -2.46 38.10 11.00
N GLU A 520 -1.65 37.41 11.80
CA GLU A 520 -0.41 37.98 12.36
C GLU A 520 0.55 38.44 11.26
N ASP A 521 0.76 37.61 10.24
CA ASP A 521 1.66 37.92 9.12
C ASP A 521 1.13 39.07 8.27
N LEU A 522 -0.19 39.13 8.04
CA LEU A 522 -0.84 40.23 7.34
C LEU A 522 -0.69 41.56 8.10
N VAL A 523 -0.84 41.58 9.42
CA VAL A 523 -0.59 42.80 10.23
C VAL A 523 0.85 43.27 10.07
N ARG A 524 1.82 42.33 10.14
CA ARG A 524 3.25 42.66 9.98
C ARG A 524 3.59 43.10 8.56
N ALA A 525 2.88 42.61 7.56
CA ALA A 525 2.98 43.03 6.16
C ALA A 525 2.26 44.35 5.87
N GLY A 526 1.50 44.90 6.82
CA GLY A 526 0.79 46.19 6.70
C GLY A 526 -0.67 46.08 6.22
N ASP A 527 -1.23 44.87 6.08
CA ASP A 527 -2.62 44.63 5.67
C ASP A 527 -3.51 44.28 6.87
N VAL A 528 -3.77 45.29 7.71
CA VAL A 528 -4.59 45.15 8.92
C VAL A 528 -6.05 44.81 8.59
N ALA A 529 -6.56 45.24 7.43
CA ALA A 529 -7.94 45.01 7.03
C ALA A 529 -8.16 43.52 6.71
N ALA A 530 -7.26 42.91 5.92
CA ALA A 530 -7.31 41.47 5.65
C ALA A 530 -7.10 40.67 6.94
N ALA A 531 -6.15 41.07 7.80
CA ALA A 531 -5.91 40.38 9.08
C ALA A 531 -7.16 40.34 9.98
N ALA A 532 -7.97 41.39 9.99
CA ALA A 532 -9.21 41.42 10.75
C ALA A 532 -10.27 40.43 10.22
N VAL A 533 -10.28 40.16 8.91
CA VAL A 533 -11.14 39.13 8.30
C VAL A 533 -10.71 37.74 8.76
N GLU A 534 -9.41 37.46 8.69
CA GLU A 534 -8.86 36.14 9.06
C GLU A 534 -9.02 35.84 10.55
N ASN A 535 -8.84 36.83 11.42
CA ASN A 535 -9.12 36.66 12.85
C ASN A 535 -10.61 36.32 13.13
N ARG A 536 -11.55 36.96 12.40
CA ARG A 536 -12.97 36.60 12.54
C ARG A 536 -13.24 35.18 12.08
N ARG A 537 -12.67 34.75 10.94
CA ARG A 537 -12.81 33.37 10.46
C ARG A 537 -12.25 32.37 11.46
N ALA A 538 -11.10 32.66 12.07
CA ALA A 538 -10.55 31.79 13.11
C ALA A 538 -11.48 31.65 14.33
N ASP A 539 -12.06 32.76 14.79
CA ASP A 539 -12.99 32.74 15.92
C ASP A 539 -14.31 32.01 15.57
N GLU A 540 -14.81 32.16 14.34
CA GLU A 540 -15.96 31.39 13.81
C GLU A 540 -15.68 29.89 13.83
N LEU A 541 -14.50 29.47 13.35
CA LEU A 541 -14.09 28.07 13.34
C LEU A 541 -13.97 27.50 14.77
N LEU A 542 -13.38 28.25 15.70
CA LEU A 542 -13.27 27.81 17.10
C LEU A 542 -14.63 27.73 17.79
N ALA A 543 -15.55 28.65 17.51
CA ALA A 543 -16.92 28.60 18.01
C ALA A 543 -17.67 27.36 17.46
N ALA A 544 -17.45 27.02 16.19
CA ALA A 544 -17.97 25.81 15.57
C ALA A 544 -17.35 24.51 16.15
N ALA A 545 -16.08 24.57 16.57
CA ALA A 545 -15.39 23.44 17.21
C ALA A 545 -15.87 23.16 18.64
N GLY A 546 -16.33 24.18 19.36
CA GLY A 546 -16.78 24.10 20.76
C GLY A 546 -18.29 23.85 20.96
N SER A 547 -19.08 23.81 19.89
CA SER A 547 -20.50 23.51 19.97
C SER A 547 -20.73 21.98 19.88
N PRO A 548 -21.41 21.36 20.86
CA PRO A 548 -21.53 19.90 20.97
C PRO A 548 -22.29 19.24 19.81
#